data_AF-A0A3M3EYY1-F1
#
_entry.id   AF-A0A3M3EYY1-F1
#
_cell.length_a   1.000
_cell.length_b   1.000
_cell.length_c   1.000
_cell.angle_alpha   90.00
_cell.angle_beta   90.00
_cell.angle_gamma   90.00
#
_symmetry.space_group_name_H-M   'P 1'
#
loop_
_entity.id
_entity.type
_entity.pdbx_description
1 polymer ?
#
loop_
_entity_poly.entity_id
_entity_poly.type
_entity_poly.pdbx_seq_one_letter_code
_entity_poly.pdbx_strand_id
1 'polypeptide(L)' 'MNVIKGTLFVLLIIVLAVGAFNLVFIAVGNYFGPFYESEADQSRNFAIWLFGNAGVVIIAAVVGGLWNRRRNRRI' A
#
# COMPACT_ATOMS: atom_id res chain seq x y z
N MET A 1 -17.73 -12.97 -12.62
CA MET A 1 -16.90 -11.87 -13.17
C MET A 1 -15.75 -12.45 -13.96
N ASN A 2 -15.48 -11.96 -15.17
CA ASN A 2 -14.37 -12.46 -16.01
C ASN A 2 -13.02 -12.20 -15.33
N VAL A 3 -12.04 -13.09 -15.56
CA VAL A 3 -10.69 -13.04 -14.96
C VAL A 3 -10.09 -11.64 -15.09
N ILE A 4 -10.17 -11.04 -16.28
CA ILE A 4 -9.66 -9.68 -16.56
C ILE A 4 -10.27 -8.63 -15.62
N LYS A 5 -11.60 -8.62 -15.46
CA LYS A 5 -12.29 -7.65 -14.59
C LYS A 5 -11.91 -7.85 -13.12
N GLY A 6 -11.75 -9.11 -12.70
CA GLY A 6 -11.30 -9.44 -11.35
C GLY A 6 -9.88 -8.96 -11.09
N THR A 7 -8.96 -9.20 -12.02
CA THR A 7 -7.57 -8.74 -11.92
C THR A 7 -7.48 -7.21 -11.89
N LEU A 8 -8.18 -6.51 -12.78
CA LEU A 8 -8.23 -5.05 -12.78
C LEU A 8 -8.75 -4.48 -11.45
N PHE A 9 -9.74 -5.14 -10.85
CA PHE A 9 -10.25 -4.75 -9.54
C PHE A 9 -9.20 -4.90 -8.42
N VAL A 10 -8.45 -6.00 -8.41
CA VAL A 10 -7.36 -6.20 -7.43
C VAL A 10 -6.25 -5.18 -7.65
N LEU A 11 -5.84 -4.94 -8.89
CA LEU A 11 -4.84 -3.93 -9.23
C LEU A 11 -5.27 -2.53 -8.79
N LEU A 12 -6.54 -2.16 -8.98
CA LEU A 12 -7.07 -0.89 -8.51
C LEU A 12 -6.94 -0.75 -6.98
N ILE A 13 -7.27 -1.80 -6.22
CA ILE A 13 -7.11 -1.79 -4.75
C ILE A 13 -5.65 -1.58 -4.36
N ILE A 14 -4.71 -2.27 -5.02
CA ILE A 14 -3.29 -2.13 -4.75
C ILE A 14 -2.83 -0.70 -5.01
N VAL A 15 -3.17 -0.12 -6.17
CA VAL A 15 -2.78 1.25 -6.53
C VAL A 15 -3.32 2.26 -5.52
N LEU A 16 -4.58 2.13 -5.13
CA LEU A 16 -5.19 3.04 -4.14
C LEU A 16 -4.52 2.90 -2.77
N ALA A 17 -4.25 1.68 -2.31
CA ALA A 17 -3.62 1.43 -1.01
C ALA A 17 -2.18 1.95 -0.96
N VAL A 18 -1.39 1.69 -2.01
CA VAL A 18 -0.01 2.19 -2.13
C VAL A 18 -0.02 3.72 -2.19
N GLY A 19 -0.91 4.32 -3.00
CA GLY A 19 -1.04 5.78 -3.08
C GLY A 19 -1.38 6.42 -1.74
N ALA A 20 -2.35 5.85 -1.01
CA ALA A 20 -2.73 6.33 0.31
C ALA A 20 -1.59 6.21 1.33
N PHE A 21 -0.89 5.06 1.36
CA PHE A 21 0.28 4.87 2.23
C PHE A 21 1.37 5.90 1.95
N ASN A 22 1.72 6.13 0.68
CA ASN A 22 2.77 7.08 0.32
C ASN A 22 2.37 8.53 0.64
N LEU A 23 1.10 8.91 0.43
CA LEU A 23 0.60 10.23 0.82
C LEU A 23 0.75 10.45 2.33
N VAL A 24 0.35 9.48 3.15
CA VAL A 24 0.49 9.55 4.60
C VAL A 24 1.97 9.59 5.01
N PHE A 25 2.80 8.73 4.42
CA PHE A 25 4.22 8.67 4.71
C PHE A 25 4.91 10.01 4.42
N ILE A 26 4.62 10.63 3.27
CA ILE A 26 5.14 11.96 2.91
C ILE A 26 4.62 13.03 3.86
N ALA A 27 3.33 13.03 4.21
CA ALA A 27 2.76 14.01 5.12
C ALA A 27 3.41 13.95 6.52
N VAL A 28 3.57 12.74 7.06
CA VAL A 28 4.27 12.50 8.34
C VAL A 28 5.74 12.87 8.21
N GLY A 29 6.40 12.48 7.12
CA GLY A 29 7.80 12.79 6.84
C GLY A 29 8.06 14.29 6.73
N ASN A 30 7.17 15.07 6.12
CA ASN A 30 7.30 16.52 6.04
C ASN A 30 7.08 17.20 7.40
N TYR A 31 6.16 16.68 8.22
CA TYR A 31 5.90 17.22 9.55
C TYR A 31 7.06 16.94 10.52
N PHE A 32 7.60 15.72 10.51
CA PHE A 32 8.66 15.31 11.42
C PHE A 32 10.08 15.43 10.84
N GLY A 33 10.23 15.74 9.55
CA GLY A 33 11.50 15.81 8.84
C GLY A 33 12.58 16.66 9.53
N PRO A 34 12.25 17.86 10.06
CA PRO A 34 13.20 18.67 10.82
C PRO A 34 13.75 18.02 12.10
N PHE A 35 13.14 16.93 12.60
CA PHE A 35 13.62 16.20 13.78
C PHE A 35 14.49 14.98 13.43
N TYR A 36 14.66 14.66 12.14
CA TYR A 36 15.36 13.46 11.66
C TYR A 36 16.50 13.82 10.70
N GLU A 37 17.53 14.50 11.21
CA GLU A 37 18.68 14.93 10.41
C GLU A 37 19.82 13.90 10.38
N SER A 38 19.82 12.91 11.28
CA SER A 38 20.89 11.93 11.34
C SER A 38 20.78 10.89 10.21
N GLU A 39 21.91 10.41 9.71
CA GLU A 39 21.95 9.34 8.70
C GLU A 39 21.24 8.06 9.19
N ALA A 40 21.30 7.77 10.49
CA ALA A 40 20.62 6.65 11.11
C ALA A 40 19.08 6.82 11.06
N ASP A 41 18.57 8.03 11.25
CA ASP A 41 17.15 8.32 11.13
C ASP A 41 16.67 8.24 9.68
N GLN A 42 17.47 8.73 8.73
CA GLN A 42 17.15 8.64 7.32
C GLN A 42 17.12 7.18 6.82
N SER A 43 18.11 6.37 7.23
CA SER A 43 18.15 4.94 6.91
C SER A 43 16.96 4.17 7.50
N ARG A 44 16.58 4.46 8.75
CA ARG A 44 15.38 3.89 9.39
C ARG A 44 14.11 4.29 8.65
N ASN A 45 13.96 5.57 8.30
CA ASN A 45 12.78 6.06 7.58
C ASN A 45 12.67 5.42 6.19
N PHE A 46 13.79 5.24 5.48
CA PHE A 46 13.83 4.52 4.22
C PHE A 46 13.40 3.05 4.38
N ALA A 47 13.90 2.35 5.41
CA ALA A 47 13.50 0.98 5.69
C ALA A 47 11.99 0.87 5.97
N ILE A 48 11.43 1.78 6.79
CA ILE A 48 9.99 1.83 7.07
C ILE A 48 9.19 2.05 5.78
N TRP A 49 9.62 2.99 4.93
CA TRP A 49 8.97 3.24 3.65
C TRP A 49 9.00 2.00 2.74
N LEU A 50 10.16 1.35 2.62
CA LEU A 50 10.37 0.18 1.76
C LEU A 50 9.53 -1.02 2.23
N PHE A 51 9.67 -1.42 3.49
CA PHE A 51 8.94 -2.55 4.05
C PHE A 51 7.44 -2.25 4.20
N GLY A 52 7.09 -0.99 4.47
CA GLY A 52 5.70 -0.53 4.48
C GLY A 52 5.04 -0.68 3.11
N ASN A 53 5.69 -0.24 2.03
CA ASN A 53 5.18 -0.45 0.67
C ASN A 53 5.02 -1.95 0.34
N ALA A 54 6.02 -2.77 0.64
CA ALA A 54 5.94 -4.21 0.42
C ALA A 54 4.76 -4.84 1.18
N GLY A 55 4.60 -4.49 2.47
CA GLY A 55 3.50 -4.95 3.31
C GLY A 55 2.14 -4.53 2.79
N VAL A 56 1.98 -3.26 2.40
CA VAL A 56 0.73 -2.72 1.84
C VAL A 56 0.35 -3.44 0.55
N VAL A 57 1.30 -3.70 -0.36
CA VAL A 57 1.04 -4.43 -1.60
C VAL A 57 0.55 -5.85 -1.31
N ILE A 58 1.21 -6.58 -0.40
CA ILE A 58 0.85 -7.95 -0.05
C ILE A 58 -0.56 -7.98 0.56
N ILE A 59 -0.84 -7.12 1.53
CA ILE A 59 -2.15 -7.04 2.20
C ILE A 59 -3.25 -6.66 1.20
N ALA A 60 -3.01 -5.65 0.37
CA ALA A 60 -3.97 -5.20 -0.64
C ALA A 60 -4.27 -6.29 -1.67
N ALA A 61 -3.27 -7.04 -2.12
CA ALA A 61 -3.44 -8.16 -3.03
C ALA A 61 -4.30 -9.28 -2.41
N VAL A 62 -4.01 -9.65 -1.15
CA VAL A 62 -4.78 -10.68 -0.42
C VAL A 62 -6.22 -10.23 -0.21
N VAL A 63 -6.43 -9.03 0.33
CA VAL A 63 -7.77 -8.48 0.60
C VAL A 63 -8.56 -8.32 -0.70
N GLY A 64 -7.95 -7.75 -1.73
CA GLY A 64 -8.56 -7.59 -3.04
C GLY A 64 -8.95 -8.93 -3.66
N GLY A 65 -8.08 -9.94 -3.58
CA GLY A 65 -8.36 -11.30 -4.05
C GLY A 65 -9.53 -11.96 -3.30
N LEU A 66 -9.53 -11.85 -1.96
CA LEU A 66 -10.61 -12.36 -1.12
C LEU A 66 -11.95 -11.67 -1.43
N TRP A 67 -11.94 -10.34 -1.60
CA TRP A 67 -13.14 -9.59 -1.95
C TRP A 67 -13.63 -9.95 -3.34
N ASN A 68 -12.75 -10.01 -4.33
CA ASN A 68 -13.10 -10.44 -5.69
C ASN A 68 -13.76 -11.83 -5.70
N ARG A 69 -13.21 -12.79 -4.93
CA ARG A 69 -13.79 -14.12 -4.77
C ARG A 69 -15.15 -14.10 -4.08
N ARG A 70 -15.32 -13.30 -3.01
CA ARG A 70 -16.62 -13.13 -2.33
C ARG A 70 -17.66 -12.52 -3.27
N ARG A 71 -17.29 -11.52 -4.06
CA ARG A 71 -18.18 -10.87 -5.04
C ARG A 71 -18.63 -11.86 -6.12
N ASN A 72 -17.72 -12.68 -6.63
CA ASN A 72 -18.05 -13.74 -7.59
C ASN A 72 -18.98 -14.84 -7.06
N ARG A 73 -19.07 -15.04 -5.74
CA ARG A 73 -19.99 -16.02 -5.15
C ARG A 73 -21.42 -15.48 -4.94
N ARG A 74 -21.59 -14.15 -5.02
CA ARG A 74 -22.87 -13.47 -4.73
C ARG A 74 -23.61 -13.01 -6.00
N ILE A 75 -22.97 -13.12 -7.16
CA ILE A 75 -23.48 -12.73 -8.48
C ILE A 75 -23.48 -14.00 -9.33
#